data_AF-A0A1H1BQ91-F1
#
_entry.id   AF-A0A1H1BQ91-F1
#
_cell.length_a   1.000
_cell.length_b   1.000
_cell.length_c   1.000
_cell.angle_alpha   90.00
_cell.angle_beta   90.00
_cell.angle_gamma   90.00
#
_symmetry.space_group_name_H-M   'P 1'
#
loop_
_entity.id
_entity.type
_entity.pdbx_description
1 polymer ?
#
loop_
_entity_poly.entity_id
_entity_poly.type
_entity_poly.pdbx_seq_one_letter_code
_entity_poly.pdbx_strand_id
1 'polypeptide(L)'
;MRKEQEVQYIWHDGVRIREDQLVTMAMGAGSYALAEHYVCSLLAHGCAHGLAYLINKANEIREYYQVRKYPVPSMDEDRVTPFTKCHVSIEDQVRKKYLHMSPNERIELLSACLSSLRVNYPKLFRFKNQWQAIYLVMRDRLDYGLLQCNFLSIAISATPDDWPINLQINENVIKNFGRVMVISDDEAYYELKYNPMGDLCDTFWNIIKCEIIGYEA
;
A
#
# COMPACT_ATOMS: atom_id res chain seq x y z
N MET A 1 -21.92 37.29 2.82
CA MET A 1 -21.04 36.55 3.76
C MET A 1 -19.91 35.95 2.96
N ARG A 2 -18.66 36.31 3.23
CA ARG A 2 -17.48 35.73 2.57
C ARG A 2 -17.39 34.27 3.03
N LYS A 3 -17.49 33.31 2.10
CA LYS A 3 -17.15 31.92 2.38
C LYS A 3 -15.67 31.93 2.79
N GLU A 4 -15.38 31.58 4.04
CA GLU A 4 -14.01 31.29 4.46
C GLU A 4 -13.53 30.15 3.55
N GLN A 5 -12.59 30.45 2.65
CA GLN A 5 -11.89 29.41 1.90
C GLN A 5 -11.13 28.58 2.92
N GLU A 6 -11.55 27.32 3.12
CA GLU A 6 -10.80 26.38 3.95
C GLU A 6 -9.36 26.33 3.42
N VAL A 7 -8.41 26.71 4.27
CA VAL A 7 -7.00 26.74 3.91
C VAL A 7 -6.52 25.31 3.71
N GLN A 8 -6.23 24.95 2.47
CA GLN A 8 -5.78 23.61 2.14
C GLN A 8 -4.26 23.48 2.25
N TYR A 9 -3.82 22.45 2.97
CA TYR A 9 -2.41 22.12 3.16
C TYR A 9 -2.04 20.91 2.32
N ILE A 10 -0.91 21.02 1.63
CA ILE A 10 -0.35 20.01 0.75
C ILE A 10 0.97 19.51 1.35
N TRP A 11 1.18 18.20 1.28
CA TRP A 11 2.41 17.59 1.76
C TRP A 11 3.51 17.71 0.71
N HIS A 12 4.66 18.26 1.09
CA HIS A 12 5.81 18.48 0.21
C HIS A 12 7.09 18.28 1.03
N ASP A 13 7.93 17.31 0.65
CA ASP A 13 9.26 17.07 1.23
C ASP A 13 9.35 17.11 2.77
N GLY A 14 8.43 16.41 3.45
CA GLY A 14 8.43 16.31 4.92
C GLY A 14 7.60 17.37 5.63
N VAL A 15 7.08 18.38 4.92
CA VAL A 15 6.36 19.51 5.52
C VAL A 15 4.99 19.73 4.88
N ARG A 16 4.07 20.34 5.65
CA ARG A 16 2.76 20.78 5.14
C ARG A 16 2.84 22.24 4.74
N ILE A 17 2.63 22.52 3.45
CA ILE A 17 2.68 23.86 2.87
C ILE A 17 1.27 24.23 2.40
N ARG A 18 0.87 25.48 2.59
CA ARG A 18 -0.41 25.95 2.05
C ARG A 18 -0.39 25.93 0.52
N GLU A 19 -1.51 25.61 -0.10
CA GLU A 19 -1.62 25.50 -1.56
C GLU A 19 -1.10 26.75 -2.29
N ASP A 20 -1.53 27.95 -1.86
CA ASP A 20 -1.13 29.24 -2.43
C ASP A 20 0.38 29.48 -2.31
N GLN A 21 0.95 29.13 -1.16
CA GLN A 21 2.38 29.22 -0.91
C GLN A 21 3.15 28.24 -1.79
N LEU A 22 2.64 27.02 -1.99
CA LEU A 22 3.26 26.02 -2.85
C LEU A 22 3.29 26.46 -4.31
N VAL A 23 2.19 27.05 -4.81
CA VAL A 23 2.12 27.64 -6.16
C VAL A 23 3.10 28.80 -6.30
N THR A 24 3.18 29.67 -5.29
CA THR A 24 4.11 30.81 -5.28
C THR A 24 5.56 30.35 -5.31
N MET A 25 5.91 29.32 -4.52
CA MET A 25 7.24 28.71 -4.54
C MET A 25 7.55 28.09 -5.91
N ALA A 26 6.58 27.41 -6.53
CA ALA A 26 6.74 26.83 -7.84
C ALA A 26 7.03 27.87 -8.92
N MET A 27 6.27 28.98 -8.96
CA MET A 27 6.51 30.07 -9.91
C MET A 27 7.81 30.84 -9.62
N GLY A 28 8.25 30.85 -8.36
CA GLY A 28 9.51 31.47 -7.92
C GLY A 28 10.77 30.62 -8.13
N ALA A 29 10.65 29.37 -8.58
CA ALA A 29 11.76 28.41 -8.64
C ALA A 29 12.81 28.71 -9.73
N GLY A 30 12.66 29.78 -10.51
CA GLY A 30 13.60 30.22 -11.54
C GLY A 30 13.64 29.38 -12.82
N SER A 31 13.23 28.11 -12.79
CA SER A 31 13.07 27.25 -13.96
C SER A 31 12.01 26.17 -13.74
N TYR A 32 11.46 25.62 -14.83
CA TYR A 32 10.46 24.55 -14.72
C TYR A 32 11.02 23.27 -14.09
N ALA A 33 12.29 22.91 -14.37
CA ALA A 33 12.90 21.72 -13.81
C ALA A 33 12.93 21.75 -12.26
N LEU A 34 13.12 22.94 -11.68
CA LEU A 34 13.03 23.14 -10.23
C LEU A 34 11.57 23.25 -9.75
N ALA A 35 10.69 23.84 -10.57
CA ALA A 35 9.27 23.95 -10.26
C ALA A 35 8.53 22.60 -10.26
N GLU A 36 9.04 21.60 -10.99
CA GLU A 36 8.39 20.31 -11.23
C GLU A 36 8.08 19.56 -9.93
N HIS A 37 8.94 19.63 -8.92
CA HIS A 37 8.72 18.98 -7.63
C HIS A 37 7.47 19.52 -6.89
N TYR A 38 7.20 20.82 -6.99
CA TYR A 38 5.99 21.44 -6.44
C TYR A 38 4.75 21.05 -7.25
N VAL A 39 4.87 21.00 -8.58
CA VAL A 39 3.81 20.53 -9.48
C VAL A 39 3.43 19.09 -9.18
N CYS A 40 4.41 18.21 -8.96
CA CYS A 40 4.18 16.82 -8.56
C CYS A 40 3.43 16.72 -7.22
N SER A 41 3.77 17.59 -6.26
CA SER A 41 3.09 17.62 -4.96
C SER A 41 1.62 18.06 -5.07
N LEU A 42 1.33 19.07 -5.91
CA LEU A 42 -0.04 19.50 -6.24
C LEU A 42 -0.85 18.37 -6.87
N LEU A 43 -0.27 17.69 -7.87
CA LEU A 43 -0.93 16.59 -8.58
C LEU A 43 -1.14 15.37 -7.68
N ALA A 44 -0.16 15.00 -6.87
CA ALA A 44 -0.27 13.88 -5.93
C ALA A 44 -1.41 14.13 -4.93
N HIS A 45 -1.51 15.34 -4.39
CA HIS A 45 -2.61 15.73 -3.51
C HIS A 45 -3.97 15.74 -4.24
N GLY A 46 -4.00 16.27 -5.47
CA GLY A 46 -5.17 16.23 -6.34
C GLY A 46 -5.67 14.82 -6.61
N CYS A 47 -4.76 13.90 -6.91
CA CYS A 47 -5.08 12.49 -7.13
C CYS A 47 -5.54 11.79 -5.85
N ALA A 48 -4.89 12.05 -4.72
CA ALA A 48 -5.22 11.42 -3.44
C ALA A 48 -6.61 11.83 -2.91
N HIS A 49 -7.03 13.06 -3.18
CA HIS A 49 -8.26 13.64 -2.66
C HIS A 49 -9.35 13.87 -3.73
N GLY A 50 -9.09 13.51 -4.99
CA GLY A 50 -10.05 13.68 -6.10
C GLY A 50 -10.32 15.15 -6.46
N LEU A 51 -9.33 16.03 -6.26
CA LEU A 51 -9.49 17.48 -6.41
C LEU A 51 -9.00 17.92 -7.79
N ALA A 52 -9.90 17.87 -8.78
CA ALA A 52 -9.59 18.21 -10.17
C ALA A 52 -9.07 19.65 -10.34
N TYR A 53 -9.47 20.59 -9.47
CA TYR A 53 -9.02 21.98 -9.54
C TYR A 53 -7.50 22.12 -9.30
N LEU A 54 -6.84 21.15 -8.64
CA LEU A 54 -5.37 21.15 -8.49
C LEU A 54 -4.64 20.89 -9.82
N ILE A 55 -5.32 20.29 -10.81
CA ILE A 55 -4.82 20.19 -12.19
C ILE A 55 -4.77 21.59 -12.83
N ASN A 56 -5.77 22.44 -12.55
CA ASN A 56 -5.76 23.82 -13.03
C ASN A 56 -4.60 24.61 -12.41
N LYS A 57 -4.33 24.43 -11.11
CA LYS A 57 -3.16 25.03 -10.43
C LYS A 57 -1.82 24.55 -11.00
N ALA A 58 -1.68 23.25 -11.25
CA ALA A 58 -0.51 22.72 -11.94
C ALA A 58 -0.35 23.33 -13.35
N ASN A 59 -1.47 23.54 -14.07
CA ASN A 59 -1.46 24.16 -15.38
C ASN A 59 -1.14 25.66 -15.36
N GLU A 60 -1.53 26.40 -14.31
CA GLU A 60 -1.10 27.80 -14.10
C GLU A 60 0.44 27.89 -14.02
N ILE A 61 1.08 26.98 -13.27
CA ILE A 61 2.55 26.93 -13.14
C ILE A 61 3.20 26.53 -14.48
N ARG A 62 2.66 25.52 -15.16
CA ARG A 62 3.21 25.08 -16.46
C ARG A 62 3.09 26.17 -17.52
N GLU A 63 1.99 26.92 -17.52
CA GLU A 63 1.80 28.07 -18.41
C GLU A 63 2.79 29.21 -18.10
N TYR A 64 3.04 29.51 -16.82
CA TYR A 64 4.06 30.49 -16.42
C TYR A 64 5.43 30.17 -17.01
N TYR A 65 5.81 28.88 -17.03
CA TYR A 65 7.06 28.41 -17.64
C TYR A 65 6.96 28.06 -19.13
N GLN A 66 5.82 28.34 -19.78
CA GLN A 66 5.57 28.04 -21.21
C GLN A 66 5.71 26.55 -21.57
N VAL A 67 5.41 25.67 -20.61
CA VAL A 67 5.39 24.22 -20.76
C VAL A 67 3.97 23.75 -21.11
N ARG A 68 3.89 22.73 -21.98
CA ARG A 68 2.60 22.16 -22.43
C ARG A 68 1.70 21.82 -21.24
N LYS A 69 0.48 22.36 -21.22
CA LYS A 69 -0.54 22.06 -20.20
C LYS A 69 -0.89 20.57 -20.17
N TYR A 70 -1.22 20.06 -18.99
CA TYR A 70 -1.91 18.78 -18.85
C TYR A 70 -3.32 18.88 -19.45
N PRO A 71 -3.83 17.78 -20.06
CA PRO A 71 -5.22 17.72 -20.47
C PRO A 71 -6.12 17.90 -19.24
N VAL A 72 -6.99 18.92 -19.28
CA VAL A 72 -7.98 19.15 -18.23
C VAL A 72 -9.13 18.17 -18.49
N PRO A 73 -9.51 17.32 -17.52
CA PRO A 73 -10.68 16.46 -17.66
C PRO A 73 -11.94 17.32 -17.87
N SER A 74 -12.77 16.99 -18.86
CA SER A 74 -14.07 17.67 -19.05
C SER A 74 -15.05 17.22 -17.95
N MET A 75 -14.94 17.81 -16.77
CA MET A 75 -15.87 17.57 -15.66
C MET A 75 -16.70 18.84 -15.47
N ASP A 76 -18.01 18.74 -15.68
CA ASP A 76 -18.96 19.77 -15.21
C ASP A 76 -18.76 19.95 -13.70
N GLU A 77 -18.28 21.12 -13.28
CA GLU A 77 -17.96 21.42 -11.88
C GLU A 77 -19.19 21.36 -10.95
N ASP A 78 -20.41 21.36 -11.51
CA ASP A 78 -21.68 21.23 -10.76
C ASP A 78 -22.16 19.78 -10.58
N ARG A 79 -21.42 18.79 -11.11
CA ARG A 79 -21.64 17.37 -10.84
C ARG A 79 -20.42 16.73 -10.21
N VAL A 80 -19.88 17.38 -9.18
CA VAL A 80 -19.08 16.65 -8.19
C VAL A 80 -20.03 15.73 -7.43
N THR A 81 -20.40 14.61 -8.07
CA THR A 81 -20.77 13.41 -7.34
C THR A 81 -19.63 13.14 -6.36
N PRO A 82 -19.91 13.01 -5.05
CA PRO A 82 -18.88 12.59 -4.12
C PRO A 82 -18.36 11.25 -4.64
N PHE A 83 -17.05 11.12 -4.78
CA PHE A 83 -16.37 9.95 -5.33
C PHE A 83 -16.47 9.79 -6.85
N THR A 84 -15.71 10.59 -7.61
CA THR A 84 -14.98 10.00 -8.74
C THR A 84 -13.98 9.03 -8.11
N LYS A 85 -14.40 7.77 -7.97
CA LYS A 85 -13.51 6.67 -7.56
C LYS A 85 -12.34 6.72 -8.54
N CYS A 86 -11.21 7.29 -8.11
CA CYS A 86 -9.93 6.75 -8.53
C CYS A 86 -10.12 5.24 -8.34
N HIS A 87 -10.10 4.47 -9.43
CA HIS A 87 -10.25 3.02 -9.36
C HIS A 87 -8.95 2.52 -8.70
N VAL A 88 -8.83 2.75 -7.40
CA VAL A 88 -7.81 2.19 -6.53
C VAL A 88 -8.03 0.69 -6.70
N SER A 89 -7.02 0.02 -7.23
CA SER A 89 -7.10 -1.42 -7.45
C SER A 89 -7.54 -2.08 -6.14
N ILE A 90 -8.24 -3.22 -6.23
CA ILE A 90 -8.63 -4.01 -5.05
C ILE A 90 -7.40 -4.22 -4.14
N GLU A 91 -6.24 -4.45 -4.76
CA GLU A 91 -4.96 -4.69 -4.11
C GLU A 91 -4.46 -3.45 -3.35
N ASP A 92 -4.56 -2.26 -3.94
CA ASP A 92 -4.21 -1.00 -3.27
C ASP A 92 -5.17 -0.66 -2.13
N GLN A 93 -6.46 -1.00 -2.26
CA GLN A 93 -7.43 -0.84 -1.18
C GLN A 93 -7.10 -1.76 0.01
N VAL A 94 -6.72 -3.00 -0.28
CA VAL A 94 -6.31 -3.99 0.74
C VAL A 94 -5.06 -3.52 1.46
N ARG A 95 -4.03 -3.11 0.70
CA ARG A 95 -2.79 -2.57 1.25
C ARG A 95 -3.07 -1.37 2.14
N LYS A 96 -3.86 -0.40 1.64
CA LYS A 96 -4.19 0.82 2.40
C LYS A 96 -4.92 0.47 3.70
N LYS A 97 -5.89 -0.43 3.67
CA LYS A 97 -6.59 -0.89 4.89
C LYS A 97 -5.63 -1.53 5.89
N TYR A 98 -4.78 -2.45 5.44
CA TYR A 98 -3.78 -3.09 6.31
C TYR A 98 -2.84 -2.09 6.98
N LEU A 99 -2.34 -1.09 6.23
CA LEU A 99 -1.43 -0.07 6.77
C LEU A 99 -2.09 0.80 7.85
N HIS A 100 -3.42 0.97 7.81
CA HIS A 100 -4.18 1.70 8.83
C HIS A 100 -4.57 0.83 10.04
N MET A 101 -4.39 -0.50 9.98
CA MET A 101 -4.62 -1.39 11.11
C MET A 101 -3.55 -1.18 12.19
N SER A 102 -4.02 -1.17 13.44
CA SER A 102 -3.20 -1.27 14.64
C SER A 102 -2.46 -2.61 14.71
N PRO A 103 -1.41 -2.72 15.55
CA PRO A 103 -0.69 -3.98 15.72
C PRO A 103 -1.60 -5.16 16.11
N ASN A 104 -2.60 -4.94 16.97
CA ASN A 104 -3.53 -5.99 17.40
C ASN A 104 -4.44 -6.43 16.25
N GLU A 105 -4.98 -5.49 15.47
CA GLU A 105 -5.80 -5.82 14.29
C GLU A 105 -5.01 -6.62 13.25
N ARG A 106 -3.70 -6.35 13.10
CA ARG A 106 -2.83 -7.13 12.20
C ARG A 106 -2.62 -8.57 12.71
N ILE A 107 -2.52 -8.75 14.03
CA ILE A 107 -2.44 -10.08 14.66
C ILE A 107 -3.75 -10.84 14.45
N GLU A 108 -4.89 -10.20 14.71
CA GLU A 108 -6.22 -10.79 14.51
C GLU A 108 -6.46 -11.17 13.05
N LEU A 109 -6.12 -10.28 12.10
CA LEU A 109 -6.19 -10.56 10.67
C LEU A 109 -5.33 -11.77 10.29
N LEU A 110 -4.07 -11.81 10.73
CA LEU A 110 -3.19 -12.92 10.41
C LEU A 110 -3.75 -14.23 10.99
N SER A 111 -4.27 -14.20 12.21
CA SER A 111 -4.89 -15.36 12.86
C SER A 111 -6.13 -15.87 12.08
N ALA A 112 -6.99 -14.95 11.61
CA ALA A 112 -8.14 -15.28 10.78
C ALA A 112 -7.72 -15.88 9.43
N CYS A 113 -6.76 -15.26 8.74
CA CYS A 113 -6.24 -15.75 7.46
C CYS A 113 -5.63 -17.16 7.60
N LEU A 114 -4.84 -17.37 8.65
CA LEU A 114 -4.22 -18.67 8.95
C LEU A 114 -5.25 -19.74 9.26
N SER A 115 -6.32 -19.39 9.98
CA SER A 115 -7.44 -20.29 10.25
C SER A 115 -8.17 -20.68 8.97
N SER A 116 -8.49 -19.71 8.11
CA SER A 116 -9.11 -19.96 6.80
C SER A 116 -8.22 -20.83 5.91
N LEU A 117 -6.90 -20.56 5.86
CA LEU A 117 -5.93 -21.35 5.12
C LEU A 117 -5.90 -22.81 5.58
N ARG A 118 -5.92 -23.04 6.90
CA ARG A 118 -5.88 -24.39 7.47
C ARG A 118 -7.17 -25.17 7.20
N VAL A 119 -8.32 -24.53 7.31
CA VAL A 119 -9.64 -25.17 7.11
C VAL A 119 -9.86 -25.50 5.63
N ASN A 120 -9.59 -24.52 4.75
CA ASN A 120 -9.94 -24.64 3.33
C ASN A 120 -8.82 -25.25 2.48
N TYR A 121 -7.55 -25.10 2.89
CA TYR A 121 -6.38 -25.53 2.13
C TYR A 121 -5.34 -26.29 2.98
N PRO A 122 -5.73 -27.35 3.71
CA PRO A 122 -4.87 -28.03 4.68
C PRO A 122 -3.59 -28.65 4.09
N LYS A 123 -3.52 -28.84 2.77
CA LYS A 123 -2.35 -29.40 2.09
C LYS A 123 -1.30 -28.35 1.70
N LEU A 124 -1.66 -27.07 1.69
CA LEU A 124 -0.76 -25.99 1.27
C LEU A 124 0.15 -25.52 2.42
N PHE A 125 -0.30 -25.60 3.67
CA PHE A 125 0.46 -25.15 4.84
C PHE A 125 0.65 -26.27 5.88
N ARG A 126 1.75 -27.00 5.75
CA ARG A 126 2.10 -28.23 6.51
C ARG A 126 3.47 -28.19 7.19
N PHE A 127 4.36 -27.29 6.79
CA PHE A 127 5.76 -27.32 7.22
C PHE A 127 6.25 -25.94 7.65
N LYS A 128 7.19 -25.92 8.61
CA LYS A 128 7.76 -24.69 9.18
C LYS A 128 8.39 -23.75 8.16
N ASN A 129 9.01 -24.29 7.13
CA ASN A 129 9.66 -23.50 6.10
C ASN A 129 8.67 -22.70 5.24
N GLN A 130 7.39 -23.06 5.24
CA GLN A 130 6.35 -22.38 4.48
C GLN A 130 5.94 -21.05 5.09
N TRP A 131 6.34 -20.75 6.33
CA TRP A 131 6.18 -19.41 6.90
C TRP A 131 6.90 -18.33 6.08
N GLN A 132 7.93 -18.69 5.32
CA GLN A 132 8.59 -17.77 4.41
C GLN A 132 7.63 -17.28 3.30
N ALA A 133 6.76 -18.15 2.78
CA ALA A 133 5.76 -17.75 1.80
C ALA A 133 4.76 -16.75 2.39
N ILE A 134 4.28 -17.00 3.61
CA ILE A 134 3.39 -16.09 4.35
C ILE A 134 4.05 -14.72 4.53
N TYR A 135 5.32 -14.71 4.95
CA TYR A 135 6.10 -13.48 5.08
C TYR A 135 6.24 -12.71 3.77
N LEU A 136 6.58 -13.39 2.68
CA LEU A 136 6.74 -12.76 1.37
C LEU A 136 5.46 -12.10 0.88
N VAL A 137 4.31 -12.76 1.07
CA VAL A 137 3.01 -12.16 0.72
C VAL A 137 2.77 -10.90 1.54
N MET A 138 2.97 -10.96 2.86
CA MET A 138 2.75 -9.78 3.71
C MET A 138 3.71 -8.64 3.37
N ARG A 139 4.99 -8.94 3.14
CA ARG A 139 5.99 -7.94 2.73
C ARG A 139 5.65 -7.34 1.36
N ASP A 140 5.48 -8.18 0.34
CA ASP A 140 5.42 -7.71 -1.05
C ASP A 140 4.03 -7.14 -1.44
N ARG A 141 2.96 -7.56 -0.76
CA ARG A 141 1.58 -7.09 -1.05
C ARG A 141 1.07 -6.05 -0.07
N LEU A 142 1.42 -6.16 1.22
CA LEU A 142 0.83 -5.33 2.27
C LEU A 142 1.77 -4.24 2.81
N ASP A 143 3.03 -4.58 3.08
CA ASP A 143 3.98 -3.67 3.73
C ASP A 143 5.42 -3.97 3.28
N TYR A 144 5.87 -3.26 2.24
CA TYR A 144 7.22 -3.42 1.69
C TYR A 144 8.34 -3.18 2.73
N GLY A 145 8.04 -2.45 3.81
CA GLY A 145 8.96 -2.20 4.92
C GLY A 145 8.93 -3.27 6.03
N LEU A 146 8.16 -4.35 5.87
CA LEU A 146 8.00 -5.38 6.89
C LEU A 146 9.30 -6.19 7.09
N LEU A 147 9.98 -5.90 8.20
CA LEU A 147 11.15 -6.66 8.64
C LEU A 147 10.76 -8.07 9.12
N GLN A 148 11.64 -9.04 8.88
CA GLN A 148 11.43 -10.44 9.29
C GLN A 148 11.19 -10.58 10.80
N CYS A 149 11.92 -9.83 11.63
CA CYS A 149 11.74 -9.87 13.09
C CYS A 149 10.34 -9.39 13.52
N ASN A 150 9.84 -8.34 12.88
CA ASN A 150 8.50 -7.80 13.14
C ASN A 150 7.44 -8.82 12.69
N PHE A 151 7.61 -9.41 11.51
CA PHE A 151 6.74 -10.48 11.04
C PHE A 151 6.70 -11.67 12.02
N LEU A 152 7.85 -12.15 12.46
CA LEU A 152 7.93 -13.28 13.40
C LEU A 152 7.22 -12.98 14.72
N SER A 153 7.32 -11.76 15.23
CA SER A 153 6.59 -11.34 16.43
C SER A 153 5.07 -11.39 16.24
N ILE A 154 4.57 -10.90 15.09
CA ILE A 154 3.14 -10.95 14.75
C ILE A 154 2.71 -12.42 14.58
N ALA A 155 3.49 -13.21 13.87
CA ALA A 155 3.16 -14.60 13.55
C ALA A 155 3.16 -15.51 14.79
N ILE A 156 4.09 -15.32 15.73
CA ILE A 156 4.05 -16.00 17.03
C ILE A 156 2.76 -15.63 17.78
N SER A 157 2.41 -14.36 17.82
CA SER A 157 1.21 -13.89 18.53
C SER A 157 -0.10 -14.33 17.87
N ALA A 158 -0.11 -14.49 16.55
CA ALA A 158 -1.28 -14.89 15.76
C ALA A 158 -1.52 -16.40 15.75
N THR A 159 -0.51 -17.21 16.09
CA THR A 159 -0.59 -18.67 16.06
C THR A 159 -1.05 -19.20 17.43
N PRO A 160 -2.22 -19.86 17.51
CA PRO A 160 -2.70 -20.48 18.75
C PRO A 160 -1.78 -21.58 19.28
N ASP A 161 -1.75 -21.75 20.60
CA ASP A 161 -0.91 -22.77 21.29
C ASP A 161 -1.28 -24.21 20.90
N ASP A 162 -2.54 -24.46 20.52
CA ASP A 162 -3.06 -25.77 20.13
C ASP A 162 -2.75 -26.15 18.67
N TRP A 163 -2.01 -25.31 17.95
CA TRP A 163 -1.60 -25.60 16.58
C TRP A 163 -0.60 -26.75 16.49
N PRO A 164 -0.58 -27.49 15.37
CA PRO A 164 0.39 -28.55 15.15
C PRO A 164 1.83 -28.07 15.34
N ILE A 165 2.64 -28.86 16.06
CA ILE A 165 4.04 -28.53 16.41
C ILE A 165 4.90 -28.26 15.17
N ASN A 166 4.58 -28.90 14.04
CA ASN A 166 5.22 -28.71 12.74
C ASN A 166 4.86 -27.37 12.05
N LEU A 167 3.91 -26.61 12.60
CA LEU A 167 3.53 -25.28 12.14
C LEU A 167 3.87 -24.19 13.17
N GLN A 168 4.08 -24.53 14.44
CA GLN A 168 4.50 -23.56 15.45
C GLN A 168 5.87 -22.93 15.11
N ILE A 169 5.96 -21.61 15.27
CA ILE A 169 7.21 -20.86 15.15
C ILE A 169 8.05 -21.08 16.40
N ASN A 170 9.20 -21.74 16.23
CA ASN A 170 10.17 -21.96 17.30
C ASN A 170 11.55 -21.42 16.90
N GLU A 171 12.54 -21.53 17.79
CA GLU A 171 13.90 -21.02 17.53
C GLU A 171 14.52 -21.52 16.22
N ASN A 172 14.22 -22.75 15.81
CA ASN A 172 14.76 -23.30 14.56
C ASN A 172 14.13 -22.63 13.34
N VAL A 173 12.86 -22.22 13.41
CA VAL A 173 12.21 -21.44 12.35
C VAL A 173 12.86 -20.07 12.24
N ILE A 174 13.06 -19.40 13.38
CA ILE A 174 13.68 -18.07 13.46
C ILE A 174 15.10 -18.12 12.87
N LYS A 175 15.92 -19.10 13.27
CA LYS A 175 17.32 -19.25 12.82
C LYS A 175 17.45 -19.57 11.33
N ASN A 176 16.45 -20.21 10.72
CA ASN A 176 16.50 -20.66 9.33
C ASN A 176 15.56 -19.90 8.39
N PHE A 177 14.89 -18.85 8.87
CA PHE A 177 13.82 -18.16 8.16
C PHE A 177 14.23 -17.64 6.77
N GLY A 178 15.43 -17.06 6.68
CA GLY A 178 15.99 -16.54 5.43
C GLY A 178 16.80 -17.54 4.60
N ARG A 179 16.92 -18.81 5.02
CA ARG A 179 17.81 -19.79 4.37
C ARG A 179 17.13 -20.66 3.30
N VAL A 180 15.80 -20.65 3.22
CA VAL A 180 15.05 -21.62 2.41
C VAL A 180 14.81 -21.15 0.98
N MET A 181 14.76 -19.84 0.73
CA MET A 181 14.77 -19.28 -0.63
C MET A 181 15.86 -18.23 -0.77
N VAL A 182 16.75 -18.44 -1.74
CA VAL A 182 17.74 -17.46 -2.19
C VAL A 182 17.00 -16.48 -3.10
N ILE A 183 16.25 -15.57 -2.50
CA ILE A 183 15.59 -14.47 -3.20
C ILE A 183 16.56 -13.30 -3.10
N SER A 184 16.94 -12.73 -4.24
CA SER A 184 17.63 -11.43 -4.25
C SER A 184 16.73 -10.42 -3.54
N ASP A 185 17.28 -9.62 -2.64
CA ASP A 185 16.50 -8.72 -1.77
C ASP A 185 15.53 -7.79 -2.53
N ASP A 186 15.74 -7.60 -3.84
CA ASP A 186 14.98 -6.71 -4.72
C ASP A 186 13.85 -7.39 -5.53
N GLU A 187 13.75 -8.73 -5.59
CA GLU A 187 12.72 -9.42 -6.37
C GLU A 187 11.49 -9.79 -5.52
N ALA A 188 10.29 -9.43 -5.98
CA ALA A 188 9.05 -9.84 -5.34
C ALA A 188 8.73 -11.31 -5.64
N TYR A 189 8.01 -11.99 -4.74
CA TYR A 189 7.77 -13.44 -4.86
C TYR A 189 7.03 -13.85 -6.15
N TYR A 190 6.24 -12.93 -6.73
CA TYR A 190 5.46 -13.13 -7.95
C TYR A 190 6.23 -12.79 -9.22
N GLU A 191 7.43 -12.24 -9.10
CA GLU A 191 8.34 -11.96 -10.22
C GLU A 191 9.36 -13.09 -10.42
N LEU A 192 9.49 -13.97 -9.43
CA LEU A 192 10.37 -15.14 -9.48
C LEU A 192 9.96 -16.08 -10.62
N LYS A 193 10.92 -16.38 -11.51
CA LYS A 193 10.75 -17.37 -12.60
C LYS A 193 10.31 -18.75 -12.09
N TYR A 194 10.74 -19.12 -10.88
CA TYR A 194 10.32 -20.34 -10.20
C TYR A 194 10.20 -20.08 -8.70
N ASN A 195 8.97 -20.06 -8.19
CA ASN A 195 8.68 -20.02 -6.76
C ASN A 195 8.07 -21.37 -6.34
N PRO A 196 8.80 -22.22 -5.58
CA PRO A 196 8.28 -23.53 -5.16
C PRO A 196 7.09 -23.44 -4.19
N MET A 197 6.79 -22.25 -3.66
CA MET A 197 5.66 -21.96 -2.79
C MET A 197 4.64 -21.00 -3.44
N GLY A 198 4.70 -20.81 -4.77
CA GLY A 198 3.82 -19.88 -5.49
C GLY A 198 2.33 -20.10 -5.21
N ASP A 199 1.87 -21.36 -5.28
CA ASP A 199 0.48 -21.72 -4.98
C ASP A 199 0.04 -21.30 -3.56
N LEU A 200 0.94 -21.46 -2.58
CA LEU A 200 0.68 -21.03 -1.21
C LEU A 200 0.63 -19.51 -1.12
N CYS A 201 1.57 -18.80 -1.75
CA CYS A 201 1.58 -17.34 -1.76
C CYS A 201 0.29 -16.77 -2.35
N ASP A 202 -0.12 -17.25 -3.52
CA ASP A 202 -1.28 -16.72 -4.24
C ASP A 202 -2.60 -17.09 -3.53
N THR A 203 -2.69 -18.31 -3.00
CA THR A 203 -3.85 -18.71 -2.18
C THR A 203 -3.96 -17.86 -0.93
N PHE A 204 -2.84 -17.63 -0.23
CA PHE A 204 -2.82 -16.81 0.97
C PHE A 204 -3.15 -15.35 0.67
N TRP A 205 -2.67 -14.81 -0.45
CA TRP A 205 -3.04 -13.48 -0.90
C TRP A 205 -4.54 -13.35 -1.15
N ASN A 206 -5.16 -14.35 -1.78
CA ASN A 206 -6.60 -14.37 -1.98
C ASN A 206 -7.38 -14.39 -0.66
N ILE A 207 -6.93 -15.18 0.32
CA ILE A 207 -7.54 -15.20 1.66
C ILE A 207 -7.46 -13.81 2.30
N ILE A 208 -6.30 -13.15 2.28
CA ILE A 208 -6.15 -11.78 2.83
C ILE A 208 -7.15 -10.81 2.19
N LYS A 209 -7.31 -10.86 0.86
CA LYS A 209 -8.28 -10.00 0.16
C LYS A 209 -9.71 -10.26 0.64
N CYS A 210 -10.07 -11.52 0.83
CA CYS A 210 -11.39 -11.91 1.35
C CYS A 210 -11.61 -11.38 2.77
N GLU A 211 -10.64 -11.57 3.67
CA GLU A 211 -10.74 -11.10 5.06
C GLU A 211 -10.80 -9.56 5.17
N ILE A 212 -10.05 -8.83 4.33
CA ILE A 212 -10.00 -7.36 4.41
C ILE A 212 -11.16 -6.65 3.69
N ILE A 213 -11.66 -7.21 2.59
CA ILE A 213 -12.72 -6.58 1.78
C ILE A 213 -14.09 -7.23 1.99
N GLY A 214 -14.14 -8.47 2.48
CA GLY A 214 -15.38 -9.22 2.68
C GLY A 214 -15.95 -9.82 1.39
N TYR A 215 -15.11 -10.11 0.38
CA TYR A 215 -15.55 -10.91 -0.77
C TYR A 215 -15.49 -12.39 -0.39
N GLU A 216 -16.62 -13.09 -0.47
CA GLU A 216 -16.63 -14.55 -0.48
C GLU A 216 -15.94 -15.03 -1.77
N ALA A 217 -15.05 -16.00 -1.63
CA ALA A 217 -14.30 -16.64 -2.73
C ALA A 217 -15.20 -17.54 -3.58
#